data_AF-K1R689-F1
#
_entry.id   AF-K1R689-F1
#
_cell.length_a   1.000
_cell.length_b   1.000
_cell.length_c   1.000
_cell.angle_alpha   90.00
_cell.angle_beta   90.00
_cell.angle_gamma   90.00
#
_symmetry.space_group_name_H-M   'P 1'
#
loop_
_entity.id
_entity.type
_entity.pdbx_description
1 polymer ?
#
loop_
_entity_poly.entity_id
_entity_poly.type
_entity_poly.pdbx_seq_one_letter_code
_entity_poly.pdbx_strand_id
1 'polypeptide(L)'
;MLTSSKGGKQLREKIVVAAIDFGSTYSGYAFSFSDDFKTNPLRIHTNLWSSVQFCGLSYKAPTTVLLKPNKMFHSFGYDAEEKYAELSEAEEHKEWYYFSHFKMKLMNALF
;
A
#
# COMPACT_ATOMS: atom_id res chain seq x y z
N MET A 1 -4.91 36.45 41.03
CA MET A 1 -5.42 36.69 39.65
C MET A 1 -5.03 35.49 38.82
N LEU A 2 -6.00 34.92 38.10
CA LEU A 2 -5.96 33.61 37.44
C LEU A 2 -4.82 33.43 36.44
N THR A 3 -4.37 32.18 36.35
CA THR A 3 -3.36 31.63 35.44
C THR A 3 -3.79 31.73 33.97
N SER A 4 -2.81 31.85 33.07
CA SER A 4 -2.93 31.28 31.73
C SER A 4 -1.55 30.82 31.24
N SER A 5 -1.17 29.60 31.64
CA SER A 5 -0.17 28.85 30.90
C SER A 5 -0.89 28.30 29.65
N LYS A 6 -0.65 28.92 28.49
CA LYS A 6 -1.03 28.33 27.22
C LYS A 6 -0.11 27.13 26.98
N GLY A 7 -0.54 25.96 27.46
CA GLY A 7 0.01 24.66 27.09
C GLY A 7 -0.31 24.36 25.63
N GLY A 8 0.36 25.04 24.70
CA GLY A 8 0.36 24.66 23.29
C GLY A 8 1.03 23.30 23.18
N LYS A 9 0.30 22.28 22.74
CA LYS A 9 0.91 20.99 22.35
C LYS A 9 1.92 21.29 21.25
N GLN A 10 3.20 21.24 21.57
CA GLN A 10 4.27 21.28 20.59
C GLN A 10 4.09 20.06 19.68
N LEU A 11 3.69 20.28 18.43
CA LEU A 11 3.60 19.23 17.43
C LEU A 11 5.03 18.76 17.18
N ARG A 12 5.39 17.62 17.79
CA ARG A 12 6.65 16.96 17.46
C ARG A 12 6.55 16.40 16.05
N GLU A 13 7.49 16.79 15.22
CA GLU A 13 7.66 16.26 13.88
C GLU A 13 7.90 14.75 13.98
N LYS A 14 6.99 13.95 13.40
CA LYS A 14 7.10 12.50 13.38
C LYS A 14 7.77 12.09 12.08
N ILE A 15 9.05 11.81 12.13
CA ILE A 15 9.82 11.31 10.99
C ILE A 15 9.65 9.79 10.90
N VAL A 16 9.28 9.29 9.72
CA VAL A 16 9.17 7.86 9.39
C VAL A 16 10.18 7.51 8.30
N VAL A 17 10.85 6.36 8.47
CA VAL A 17 11.62 5.72 7.40
C VAL A 17 10.82 4.51 6.92
N ALA A 18 10.51 4.46 5.62
CA ALA A 18 9.79 3.36 5.00
C ALA A 18 10.66 2.68 3.93
N ALA A 19 10.68 1.35 3.96
CA ALA A 19 11.22 0.50 2.92
C ALA A 19 10.06 -0.09 2.11
N ILE A 20 10.08 0.07 0.79
CA ILE A 20 9.04 -0.40 -0.12
C ILE A 20 9.67 -1.44 -1.06
N ASP A 21 9.09 -2.62 -1.10
CA ASP A 21 9.45 -3.73 -1.98
C ASP A 21 8.33 -3.90 -3.01
N PHE A 22 8.55 -3.43 -4.24
CA PHE A 22 7.76 -3.88 -5.38
C PHE A 22 8.37 -5.20 -5.85
N GLY A 23 7.78 -6.33 -5.48
CA GLY A 23 8.23 -7.65 -5.96
C GLY A 23 7.70 -7.95 -7.35
N SER A 24 8.12 -9.08 -7.93
CA SER A 24 7.56 -9.51 -9.23
C SER A 24 6.13 -10.04 -9.08
N THR A 25 5.86 -10.75 -7.98
CA THR A 25 4.53 -11.32 -7.66
C THR A 25 3.84 -10.54 -6.56
N TYR A 26 4.54 -10.31 -5.44
CA TYR A 26 3.98 -9.65 -4.26
C TYR A 26 4.80 -8.43 -3.87
N SER A 27 4.11 -7.37 -3.47
CA SER A 27 4.68 -6.12 -2.99
C SER A 27 4.36 -5.91 -1.52
N GLY A 28 5.25 -5.25 -0.80
CA GLY A 28 5.07 -4.96 0.61
C GLY A 28 5.86 -3.74 1.04
N TYR A 29 5.61 -3.30 2.26
CA TYR A 29 6.41 -2.25 2.87
C TYR A 29 6.57 -2.50 4.35
N ALA A 30 7.66 -1.98 4.89
CA ALA A 30 7.95 -1.94 6.30
C ALA A 30 8.38 -0.52 6.66
N PHE A 31 8.11 -0.08 7.88
CA PHE A 31 8.48 1.26 8.32
C PHE A 31 8.84 1.30 9.79
N SER A 32 9.61 2.31 10.19
CA SER A 32 9.90 2.61 11.58
C SER A 32 9.83 4.11 11.82
N PHE A 33 9.30 4.50 12.98
CA PHE A 33 9.35 5.89 13.43
C PHE A 33 10.74 6.19 13.98
N SER A 34 11.26 7.39 13.75
CA SER A 34 12.58 7.77 14.26
C SER A 34 12.69 7.67 15.79
N ASP A 35 11.59 7.93 16.52
CA ASP A 35 11.53 7.77 17.97
C ASP A 35 11.52 6.29 18.41
N ASP A 36 10.82 5.44 17.67
CA ASP A 36 10.82 3.98 17.88
C ASP A 36 12.22 3.42 17.61
N PHE A 37 12.89 3.84 16.54
CA PHE A 37 14.24 3.39 16.20
C PHE A 37 15.27 3.79 17.26
N LYS A 38 15.20 5.00 17.81
CA LYS A 38 16.10 5.47 18.88
C LYS A 38 15.97 4.67 20.18
N THR A 39 14.77 4.18 20.47
CA THR A 39 14.46 3.45 21.71
C THR A 39 14.62 1.94 21.55
N ASN A 40 14.20 1.40 20.40
CA ASN A 40 14.34 0.01 20.01
C ASN A 40 14.48 -0.10 18.48
N PRO A 41 15.71 -0.22 17.96
CA PRO A 41 15.97 -0.31 16.51
C PRO A 41 15.25 -1.47 15.79
N LEU A 42 14.87 -2.52 16.52
CA LEU A 42 14.16 -3.69 15.96
C LEU A 42 12.64 -3.51 15.92
N ARG A 43 12.12 -2.38 16.40
CA ARG A 43 10.69 -2.04 16.31
C ARG A 43 10.35 -1.60 14.88
N ILE A 44 10.02 -2.59 14.07
CA ILE A 44 9.63 -2.46 12.67
C ILE A 44 8.14 -2.75 12.56
N HIS A 45 7.43 -1.87 11.86
CA HIS A 45 6.01 -2.01 11.56
C HIS A 45 5.83 -2.49 10.14
N THR A 46 4.91 -3.43 9.93
CA THR A 46 4.54 -3.97 8.63
C THR A 46 3.04 -3.93 8.48
N ASN A 47 2.53 -3.74 7.27
CA ASN A 47 1.10 -3.89 7.04
C ASN A 47 0.72 -5.37 6.98
N LEU A 48 -0.43 -5.69 7.56
CA LEU A 48 -1.05 -7.01 7.41
C LEU A 48 -2.25 -6.85 6.49
N TRP A 49 -2.14 -7.42 5.31
CA TRP A 49 -3.17 -7.40 4.29
C TRP A 49 -4.10 -8.59 4.46
N SER A 50 -5.38 -8.32 4.28
CA SER A 50 -6.46 -9.30 4.22
C SER A 50 -7.30 -9.00 2.99
N SER A 51 -7.90 -10.01 2.38
CA SER A 51 -8.99 -9.79 1.41
C SER A 51 -10.13 -10.73 1.71
N VAL A 52 -11.33 -10.41 1.25
CA VAL A 52 -12.51 -11.28 1.45
C VAL A 52 -12.33 -12.60 0.72
N GLN A 53 -11.67 -12.57 -0.44
CA GLN A 53 -11.39 -13.75 -1.26
C GLN A 53 -10.18 -14.57 -0.77
N PHE A 54 -9.24 -13.94 -0.07
CA PHE A 54 -8.09 -14.61 0.54
C PHE A 54 -8.39 -14.90 2.01
N CYS A 55 -8.73 -16.15 2.35
CA CYS A 55 -9.04 -16.61 3.72
C CYS A 55 -7.85 -16.60 4.69
N GLY A 56 -6.89 -15.70 4.53
CA GLY A 56 -5.66 -15.60 5.31
C GLY A 56 -5.19 -14.17 5.50
N LEU A 57 -4.13 -14.02 6.29
CA LEU A 57 -3.44 -12.76 6.53
C LEU A 57 -2.07 -12.82 5.85
N SER A 58 -1.70 -11.78 5.12
CA SER A 58 -0.42 -11.70 4.39
C SER A 58 0.30 -10.39 4.66
N TYR A 59 1.62 -10.45 4.88
CA TYR A 59 2.44 -9.23 5.00
C TYR A 59 2.74 -8.57 3.65
N LYS A 60 2.27 -9.16 2.54
CA LYS A 60 2.41 -8.63 1.19
C LYS A 60 1.08 -8.66 0.46
N ALA A 61 0.89 -7.69 -0.43
CA ALA A 61 -0.22 -7.65 -1.37
C ALA A 61 0.26 -8.03 -2.78
N PRO A 62 -0.61 -8.57 -3.65
CA PRO A 62 -0.27 -8.80 -5.05
C PRO A 62 0.33 -7.55 -5.72
N THR A 63 1.28 -7.73 -6.63
CA THR A 63 1.88 -6.63 -7.41
C THR A 63 0.97 -6.30 -8.58
N THR A 64 -0.20 -5.79 -8.23
CA THR A 64 -1.31 -5.60 -9.14
C THR A 64 -1.86 -4.19 -8.96
N VAL A 65 -2.08 -3.48 -10.06
CA VAL A 65 -2.73 -2.16 -10.06
C VAL A 65 -3.91 -2.16 -11.01
N LEU A 66 -5.00 -1.54 -10.57
CA LEU A 66 -6.19 -1.32 -11.37
C LEU A 66 -6.36 0.19 -11.60
N LEU A 67 -6.51 0.59 -12.86
CA LEU A 67 -6.84 1.96 -13.24
C LEU A 67 -8.24 2.01 -13.84
N LYS A 68 -8.94 3.11 -13.56
CA LYS A 68 -10.23 3.45 -14.17
C LYS A 68 -10.06 3.68 -15.68
N PRO A 69 -11.17 3.72 -16.46
CA PRO A 69 -11.12 4.06 -17.88
C PRO A 69 -10.44 5.40 -18.22
N ASN A 70 -10.50 6.37 -17.30
CA ASN A 70 -9.79 7.64 -17.42
C ASN A 70 -8.30 7.57 -17.03
N LYS A 71 -7.73 6.37 -16.87
CA LYS A 71 -6.34 6.08 -16.51
C LYS A 71 -5.93 6.56 -15.11
N MET A 72 -6.88 7.00 -14.29
CA MET A 72 -6.62 7.33 -12.90
C MET A 72 -6.52 6.08 -12.04
N PHE A 73 -5.63 6.11 -11.06
CA PHE A 73 -5.49 5.06 -10.05
C PHE A 73 -6.85 4.74 -9.39
N HIS A 74 -7.17 3.46 -9.31
CA HIS A 74 -8.32 2.96 -8.55
C HIS A 74 -7.86 2.26 -7.28
N SER A 75 -7.15 1.15 -7.43
CA SER A 75 -6.73 0.28 -6.32
C SER A 75 -5.44 -0.46 -6.65
N PHE A 76 -4.83 -1.02 -5.59
CA PHE A 76 -3.62 -1.83 -5.65
C PHE A 76 -3.83 -3.14 -4.87
N GLY A 77 -3.10 -4.19 -5.23
CA GLY A 77 -3.06 -5.42 -4.46
C GLY A 77 -4.36 -6.19 -4.52
N TYR A 78 -4.78 -6.75 -3.39
CA TYR A 78 -5.99 -7.57 -3.32
C TYR A 78 -7.24 -6.80 -3.75
N ASP A 79 -7.38 -5.53 -3.38
CA ASP A 79 -8.50 -4.67 -3.78
C ASP A 79 -8.55 -4.44 -5.30
N ALA A 80 -7.42 -4.54 -6.00
CA ALA A 80 -7.37 -4.46 -7.45
C ALA A 80 -7.84 -5.77 -8.10
N GLU A 81 -7.43 -6.91 -7.55
CA GLU A 81 -7.83 -8.24 -8.03
C GLU A 81 -9.32 -8.49 -7.81
N GLU A 82 -9.81 -8.23 -6.59
CA GLU A 82 -11.22 -8.38 -6.23
C GLU A 82 -12.10 -7.48 -7.08
N LYS A 83 -11.75 -6.19 -7.21
CA LYS A 83 -12.56 -5.27 -8.01
C LYS A 83 -12.58 -5.65 -9.49
N TYR A 84 -11.45 -6.09 -10.03
CA TYR A 84 -11.40 -6.53 -11.42
C TYR A 84 -12.19 -7.82 -11.65
N ALA A 85 -12.18 -8.76 -10.70
CA ALA A 85 -13.00 -9.96 -10.76
C ALA A 85 -14.51 -9.60 -10.80
N GLU A 86 -14.98 -8.71 -9.92
CA GLU A 86 -16.37 -8.21 -9.94
C GLU A 86 -16.75 -7.59 -11.30
N LEU A 87 -15.89 -6.71 -11.83
CA LEU A 87 -16.11 -6.09 -13.14
C LEU A 87 -16.09 -7.11 -14.27
N SER A 88 -15.31 -8.18 -14.13
CA SER A 88 -15.24 -9.27 -15.11
C SER A 88 -16.53 -10.07 -15.13
N GLU A 89 -17.07 -10.43 -13.96
CA GLU A 89 -18.34 -11.13 -13.81
C GLU A 89 -19.52 -10.33 -14.37
N ALA A 90 -19.46 -8.99 -14.28
CA ALA A 90 -20.45 -8.08 -14.84
C ALA A 90 -20.19 -7.69 -16.31
N GLU A 91 -19.12 -8.18 -16.96
CA GLU A 91 -18.72 -7.79 -18.33
C GLU A 91 -18.38 -6.29 -18.52
N GLU A 92 -18.08 -5.57 -17.43
CA GLU A 92 -17.77 -4.13 -17.41
C GLU A 92 -16.26 -3.81 -17.41
N HIS A 93 -15.42 -4.85 -17.31
CA HIS A 93 -13.97 -4.72 -17.16
C HIS A 93 -13.23 -4.19 -18.40
N LYS A 94 -13.83 -4.22 -19.60
CA LYS A 94 -13.15 -3.98 -20.89
C LYS A 94 -12.49 -2.61 -21.01
N GLU A 95 -13.10 -1.60 -20.40
CA GLU A 95 -12.58 -0.22 -20.42
C GLU A 95 -11.58 0.05 -19.29
N TRP A 96 -11.38 -0.89 -18.37
CA TRP A 96 -10.47 -0.77 -17.24
C TRP A 96 -9.08 -1.26 -17.59
N TYR A 97 -8.06 -0.69 -16.94
CA TYR A 97 -6.67 -1.09 -17.15
C TYR A 97 -6.18 -1.89 -15.96
N TYR A 98 -6.05 -3.20 -16.16
CA TYR A 98 -5.58 -4.13 -15.15
C TYR A 98 -4.14 -4.58 -15.45
N PHE A 99 -3.24 -4.31 -14.52
CA PHE A 99 -1.83 -4.69 -14.63
C PHE A 99 -1.41 -5.56 -13.45
N SER A 100 -1.49 -6.88 -13.64
CA SER A 100 -0.88 -7.84 -12.72
C SER A 100 0.61 -8.03 -13.03
N HIS A 101 1.41 -8.32 -11.99
CA HIS A 101 2.85 -8.55 -12.08
C HIS A 101 3.59 -7.43 -12.83
N PHE A 102 3.14 -6.17 -12.63
CA PHE A 102 3.53 -5.07 -13.52
C PHE A 102 5.03 -4.76 -13.48
N LYS A 103 5.75 -5.12 -12.40
CA LYS A 103 7.21 -5.00 -12.34
C LYS A 103 7.90 -5.71 -13.51
N MET A 104 7.41 -6.90 -13.89
CA MET A 104 7.96 -7.63 -15.02
C MET A 104 7.67 -6.94 -16.35
N LYS A 105 6.49 -6.33 -16.50
CA LYS A 105 6.15 -5.53 -17.68
C LYS A 105 7.05 -4.30 -17.81
N LEU A 106 7.40 -3.65 -16.70
CA LEU A 106 8.32 -2.50 -16.69
C LEU A 106 9.74 -2.92 -17.07
N MET A 107 10.24 -4.03 -16.54
CA MET A 107 11.56 -4.56 -16.90
C MET A 107 11.65 -4.90 -18.38
N ASN A 108 10.62 -5.54 -18.94
CA ASN A 108 10.62 -5.94 -20.35
C ASN A 108 10.40 -4.78 -21.32
N ALA A 109 9.94 -3.61 -20.85
CA ALA A 109 9.78 -2.42 -21.68
C ALA A 109 11.05 -1.56 -21.77
N LEU A 110 12.07 -1.89 -20.98
CA LEU A 110 13.34 -1.15 -20.89
C LEU A 110 14.50 -1.84 -21.64
N PHE A 111 14.22 -2.96 -22.34
CA PHE A 111 15.15 -3.71 -23.20
C PHE A 111 14.44 -4.16 -24.47
#